data_AF-A0A838UGZ6-F1
#
_entry.id   AF-A0A838UGZ6-F1
#
_cell.length_a   1.000
_cell.length_b   1.000
_cell.length_c   1.000
_cell.angle_alpha   90.00
_cell.angle_beta   90.00
_cell.angle_gamma   90.00
#
_symmetry.space_group_name_H-M   'P 1'
#
loop_
_entity.id
_entity.type
_entity.pdbx_description
1 polymer ?
#
loop_
_entity_poly.entity_id
_entity_poly.type
_entity_poly.pdbx_seq_one_letter_code
_entity_poly.pdbx_strand_id
1 'polypeptide(L)'
;MELRTMPVDTHVFRISQRLGLIGPKTTVGQAHAAFDAALPEALVYPLHVLFIRHGRAVCRAQQPLCRECPLVTLCPWGQAQLTPPVAATD
;
A
#
# COMPACT_ATOMS: atom_id res chain seq x y z
N MET A 1 10.75 -17.65 11.21
CA MET A 1 9.99 -16.86 12.18
C MET A 1 8.59 -16.70 11.60
N GLU A 2 7.63 -17.45 12.11
CA GLU A 2 6.21 -17.33 11.71
C GLU A 2 5.61 -16.16 12.48
N LEU A 3 5.03 -15.21 11.76
CA LEU A 3 4.35 -14.05 12.32
C LEU A 3 2.85 -14.30 12.21
N ARG A 4 2.21 -14.50 13.36
CA ARG A 4 0.77 -14.70 13.44
C ARG A 4 -0.04 -13.47 13.02
N THR A 5 0.51 -12.29 13.27
CA THR A 5 -0.15 -11.00 13.02
C THR A 5 0.74 -10.12 12.16
N MET A 6 0.14 -9.43 11.18
CA MET A 6 0.87 -8.52 10.28
C MET A 6 1.41 -7.32 11.03
N PRO A 7 2.74 -7.08 11.05
CA PRO A 7 3.28 -5.83 11.56
C PRO A 7 2.94 -4.70 10.59
N VAL A 8 2.20 -3.70 11.08
CA VAL A 8 1.78 -2.53 10.30
C VAL A 8 2.71 -1.36 10.65
N ASP A 9 3.77 -1.20 9.88
CA ASP A 9 4.65 -0.03 9.96
C ASP A 9 4.20 1.09 9.00
N THR A 10 4.98 2.16 8.91
CA THR A 10 4.66 3.30 8.03
C THR A 10 4.67 2.96 6.54
N HIS A 11 5.42 1.93 6.11
CA HIS A 11 5.44 1.48 4.72
C HIS A 11 4.20 0.65 4.43
N VAL A 12 3.93 -0.36 5.27
CA VAL A 12 2.78 -1.25 5.15
C VAL A 12 1.50 -0.44 5.18
N PHE A 13 1.35 0.45 6.15
CA PHE A 13 0.15 1.28 6.29
C PHE A 13 -0.07 2.17 5.05
N ARG A 14 0.96 2.90 4.61
CA ARG A 14 0.87 3.80 3.44
C ARG A 14 0.55 3.04 2.16
N ILE A 15 1.25 1.96 1.88
CA ILE A 15 1.04 1.16 0.67
C ILE A 15 -0.38 0.59 0.67
N SER A 16 -0.84 0.09 1.82
CA SER A 16 -2.16 -0.51 1.95
C SER A 16 -3.27 0.49 1.74
N GLN A 17 -3.14 1.72 2.24
CA GLN A 17 -4.08 2.80 1.92
C GLN A 17 -4.07 3.16 0.43
N ARG A 18 -2.88 3.31 -0.17
CA ARG A 18 -2.75 3.68 -1.60
C ARG A 18 -3.29 2.60 -2.54
N LEU A 19 -3.11 1.32 -2.19
CA LEU A 19 -3.68 0.18 -2.92
C LEU A 19 -5.17 -0.02 -2.65
N GLY A 20 -5.75 0.67 -1.66
CA GLY A 20 -7.15 0.48 -1.27
C GLY A 20 -7.41 -0.81 -0.50
N LEU A 21 -6.38 -1.45 0.05
CA LEU A 21 -6.52 -2.63 0.93
C LEU A 21 -7.13 -2.25 2.28
N ILE A 22 -6.88 -1.02 2.73
CA ILE A 22 -7.51 -0.41 3.90
C ILE A 22 -8.01 0.99 3.55
N GLY A 23 -9.01 1.46 4.29
CA GLY A 23 -9.64 2.75 4.04
C GLY A 23 -8.78 3.96 4.43
N PRO A 24 -9.08 5.15 3.90
CA PRO A 24 -8.33 6.38 4.19
C PRO A 24 -8.47 6.86 5.65
N LYS A 25 -9.55 6.45 6.33
CA LYS A 25 -9.80 6.77 7.75
C LYS A 25 -9.45 5.62 8.70
N THR A 26 -8.89 4.54 8.18
CA THR A 26 -8.52 3.36 8.99
C THR A 26 -7.39 3.70 9.94
N THR A 27 -7.54 3.38 11.22
CA THR A 27 -6.47 3.53 12.21
C THR A 27 -5.48 2.37 12.12
N VAL A 28 -4.29 2.50 12.74
CA VAL A 28 -3.29 1.42 12.77
C VAL A 28 -3.86 0.14 13.41
N GLY A 29 -4.59 0.27 14.52
CA GLY A 29 -5.23 -0.88 15.17
C GLY A 29 -6.27 -1.57 14.28
N GLN A 30 -7.07 -0.80 13.54
CA GLN A 30 -8.02 -1.35 12.56
C GLN A 30 -7.30 -2.01 11.38
N ALA A 31 -6.15 -1.48 10.96
CA ALA A 31 -5.35 -2.09 9.90
C ALA A 31 -4.81 -3.47 10.32
N HIS A 32 -4.31 -3.62 11.55
CA HIS A 32 -3.91 -4.93 12.08
C HIS A 32 -5.07 -5.95 12.02
N ALA A 33 -6.25 -5.57 12.52
CA ALA A 33 -7.42 -6.45 12.48
C ALA A 33 -7.85 -6.81 11.05
N ALA A 34 -7.77 -5.86 10.12
CA ALA A 34 -8.09 -6.11 8.71
C ALA A 34 -7.11 -7.11 8.06
N PHE A 35 -5.81 -7.00 8.36
CA PHE A 35 -4.82 -7.95 7.84
C PHE A 35 -4.95 -9.33 8.46
N ASP A 36 -5.17 -9.43 9.76
CA ASP A 36 -5.33 -10.72 10.44
C ASP A 36 -6.57 -11.47 9.95
N ALA A 37 -7.62 -10.76 9.52
CA ALA A 37 -8.81 -11.37 8.92
C ALA A 37 -8.63 -11.77 7.44
N ALA A 38 -7.74 -11.09 6.70
CA ALA A 38 -7.63 -11.23 5.25
C ALA A 38 -6.42 -12.08 4.79
N LEU A 39 -5.35 -12.15 5.58
CA LEU A 39 -4.10 -12.80 5.20
C LEU A 39 -3.92 -14.16 5.89
N PRO A 40 -3.60 -15.22 5.13
CA PRO A 40 -3.05 -16.44 5.71
C PRO A 40 -1.73 -16.16 6.43
N GLU A 41 -1.51 -16.79 7.58
CA GLU A 41 -0.30 -16.61 8.42
C GLU A 41 1.01 -16.79 7.63
N ALA A 42 1.04 -17.77 6.72
CA ALA A 42 2.21 -18.03 5.87
C ALA A 42 2.59 -16.85 4.94
N LEU A 43 1.64 -15.96 4.62
CA LEU A 43 1.88 -14.80 3.76
C LEU A 43 2.23 -13.54 4.53
N VAL A 44 2.02 -13.50 5.85
CA VAL A 44 2.23 -12.31 6.68
C VAL A 44 3.67 -11.80 6.57
N TYR A 45 4.65 -12.65 6.89
CA TYR A 45 6.05 -12.23 6.86
C TYR A 45 6.56 -11.88 5.46
N PRO A 46 6.33 -12.71 4.41
CA PRO A 46 6.70 -12.36 3.04
C PRO A 46 6.10 -11.02 2.60
N LEU A 47 4.80 -10.81 2.86
CA LEU A 47 4.13 -9.57 2.46
C LEU A 47 4.71 -8.36 3.19
N HIS A 48 4.96 -8.47 4.50
CA HIS A 48 5.58 -7.41 5.29
C HIS A 48 6.92 -6.97 4.71
N VAL A 49 7.81 -7.93 4.41
CA VAL A 49 9.12 -7.65 3.82
C VAL A 49 8.98 -7.05 2.41
N LEU A 50 8.07 -7.57 1.59
CA LEU A 50 7.81 -7.04 0.25
C LEU A 50 7.31 -5.60 0.30
N PHE A 51 6.40 -5.28 1.22
CA PHE A 51 5.87 -3.93 1.39
C PHE A 51 6.93 -2.96 1.87
N ILE A 52 7.83 -3.36 2.78
CA ILE A 52 8.96 -2.52 3.17
C ILE A 52 9.88 -2.26 1.98
N ARG A 53 10.29 -3.30 1.25
CA ARG A 53 11.18 -3.17 0.08
C ARG A 53 10.55 -2.29 -1.00
N HIS A 54 9.30 -2.55 -1.35
CA HIS A 54 8.55 -1.77 -2.32
C HIS A 54 8.35 -0.33 -1.88
N GLY A 55 8.05 -0.10 -0.60
CA GLY A 55 7.84 1.23 -0.03
C GLY A 55 9.09 2.08 0.04
N ARG A 56 10.27 1.46 0.07
CA ARG A 56 11.57 2.14 0.02
C ARG A 56 12.01 2.43 -1.42
N ALA A 57 11.87 1.46 -2.32
CA ALA A 57 12.36 1.59 -3.69
C ALA A 57 11.39 2.33 -4.63
N VAL A 58 10.08 2.08 -4.52
CA VAL A 58 9.08 2.49 -5.53
C VAL A 58 7.99 3.37 -4.93
N CYS A 59 7.21 2.84 -3.99
CA CYS A 59 6.07 3.54 -3.36
C CYS A 59 6.53 4.43 -2.21
N ARG A 60 7.49 5.31 -2.50
CA ARG A 60 8.11 6.25 -1.55
C ARG A 60 7.07 7.21 -0.96
N ALA A 61 7.34 7.71 0.24
CA ALA A 61 6.44 8.65 0.91
C ALA A 61 6.26 9.91 0.07
N GLN A 62 7.40 10.45 -0.40
CA GLN A 62 7.48 11.58 -1.32
C GLN A 62 7.90 11.08 -2.70
N GLN A 63 7.37 11.70 -3.76
CA GLN A 63 7.71 11.41 -5.16
C GLN A 63 7.75 9.89 -5.49
N PRO A 64 6.64 9.16 -5.29
CA PRO A 64 6.57 7.75 -5.64
C PRO A 64 6.73 7.53 -7.14
N LEU A 65 7.39 6.44 -7.53
CA LEU A 65 7.64 6.08 -8.92
C LEU A 65 6.42 5.34 -9.53
N CYS A 66 5.25 5.98 -9.53
CA CYS A 66 3.99 5.34 -9.96
C CYS A 66 4.04 4.83 -11.40
N ARG A 67 4.75 5.52 -12.32
CA ARG A 67 4.93 5.08 -13.72
C ARG A 67 5.67 3.76 -13.85
N GLU A 68 6.57 3.47 -12.91
CA GLU A 68 7.41 2.27 -12.89
C GLU A 68 6.88 1.22 -11.90
N CYS A 69 5.76 1.51 -11.23
CA CYS A 69 5.24 0.65 -10.20
C CYS A 69 4.51 -0.56 -10.81
N PRO A 70 4.92 -1.81 -10.51
CA PRO A 70 4.28 -3.01 -11.06
C PRO A 70 2.83 -3.18 -10.59
N LEU A 71 2.44 -2.48 -9.52
CA LEU A 71 1.09 -2.53 -8.95
C LEU A 71 0.19 -1.39 -9.45
N VAL A 72 0.67 -0.51 -10.34
CA VAL A 72 -0.08 0.72 -10.69
C VAL A 72 -1.44 0.43 -11.32
N THR A 73 -1.55 -0.63 -12.12
CA THR A 73 -2.81 -1.06 -12.74
C THR A 73 -3.86 -1.55 -11.73
N LEU A 74 -3.43 -1.90 -10.52
CA LEU A 74 -4.28 -2.29 -9.40
C LEU A 74 -4.38 -1.19 -8.32
N CYS A 75 -3.63 -0.10 -8.46
CA CYS A 75 -3.48 0.93 -7.44
C CYS A 75 -4.32 2.16 -7.80
N PRO A 76 -5.49 2.38 -7.16
CA PRO A 76 -6.35 3.52 -7.47
C PRO A 76 -5.64 4.85 -7.21
N TRP A 77 -4.86 4.94 -6.12
CA TRP A 77 -4.08 6.14 -5.82
C TRP A 77 -2.99 6.39 -6.87
N GLY A 78 -2.30 5.33 -7.31
CA GLY A 78 -1.23 5.41 -8.30
C GLY A 78 -1.75 5.85 -9.66
N GLN A 79 -2.90 5.34 -10.10
CA GLN A 79 -3.56 5.76 -11.34
C GLN A 79 -3.91 7.26 -11.29
N ALA A 80 -4.45 7.74 -10.18
CA ALA A 80 -4.76 9.15 -10.00
C ALA A 80 -3.51 10.06 -10.08
N GLN A 81 -2.32 9.57 -9.74
CA GLN A 81 -1.07 10.33 -9.93
C GLN A 81 -0.61 10.40 -11.39
N LEU A 82 -1.05 9.46 -12.23
CA LEU A 82 -0.66 9.37 -13.63
C LEU A 82 -1.63 10.10 -14.55
N THR A 83 -2.88 10.29 -14.13
CA THR A 83 -3.86 11.06 -14.86
C THR A 83 -3.39 12.51 -14.96
N PRO A 84 -3.14 13.05 -16.17
CA PRO A 84 -2.87 14.47 -16.31
C PRO A 84 -4.09 15.26 -15.80
N PRO A 85 -3.90 16.43 -15.17
CA PRO A 85 -5.02 17.28 -14.81
C PRO A 85 -5.85 17.51 -16.08
N VAL A 86 -7.15 17.22 -16.01
CA VAL A 86 -8.08 17.55 -17.08
C VAL A 86 -7.87 19.02 -17.37
N ALA A 87 -7.40 19.35 -18.57
CA ALA A 87 -7.21 20.72 -18.99
C ALA A 87 -8.55 21.43 -18.77
N ALA A 88 -8.58 22.37 -17.82
CA ALA A 88 -9.68 23.27 -17.63
C ALA A 88 -9.90 23.93 -19.00
N THR A 89 -10.98 23.57 -19.66
CA THR A 89 -11.40 24.23 -20.90
C THR A 89 -12.17 25.46 -20.43
N ASP A 90 -11.68 26.63 -20.83
CA ASP A 90 -12.30 27.95 -20.61
C ASP A 90 -13.76 28.00 -21.09
#